data_AF-A0A6J2TF08-F1
#
_entry.id   AF-A0A6J2TF08-F1
#
_cell.length_a   1.000
_cell.length_b   1.000
_cell.length_c   1.000
_cell.angle_alpha   90.00
_cell.angle_beta   90.00
_cell.angle_gamma   90.00
#
_symmetry.space_group_name_H-M   'P 1'
#
loop_
_entity.id
_entity.type
_entity.pdbx_description
1 polymer ?
#
loop_
_entity_poly.entity_id
_entity_poly.type
_entity_poly.pdbx_seq_one_letter_code
_entity_poly.pdbx_strand_id
1 'polypeptide(L)'
;MPPVQKVRSGAGKGRSCWMTSVTLAVCVVLASCLIAGAVAEECGQEEFTKCAEPLEMLHLTSEFSIGAAKKDELDKLCHELRKGVRCIQSYTRRCMDLQQRNQFNKLYHGTNQFIRDLCNKGEFQEEYLKHAPCSEMAKRDFEVCANRYKETMVFLKPNKNQQETQENVTLNENIKTICCSINELVDCSENAARKICGNDAAKFTRELVDKYANSLTKIYCEDFTRHPEICRDGEGDGATTLLRSSLGLLATLSMLLLVR
;
A
#
# COMPACT_ATOMS: atom_id res chain seq x y z
N MET A 1 7.77 76.72 75.17
CA MET A 1 6.63 76.40 74.28
C MET A 1 7.11 76.51 72.84
N PRO A 2 6.81 75.59 71.91
CA PRO A 2 6.61 74.13 71.97
C PRO A 2 7.67 73.37 71.10
N PRO A 3 7.66 72.01 71.05
CA PRO A 3 8.68 71.22 70.36
C PRO A 3 8.30 70.84 68.92
N VAL A 4 9.28 70.72 68.02
CA VAL A 4 9.09 70.21 66.66
C VAL A 4 9.19 68.67 66.67
N GLN A 5 8.10 68.02 66.26
CA GLN A 5 7.97 66.56 66.17
C GLN A 5 8.84 65.95 65.07
N LYS A 6 9.40 64.78 65.38
CA LYS A 6 10.15 63.91 64.47
C LYS A 6 9.18 62.97 63.75
N VAL A 7 8.95 63.17 62.46
CA VAL A 7 8.18 62.25 61.61
C VAL A 7 9.11 61.15 61.08
N ARG A 8 8.84 59.91 61.49
CA ARG A 8 9.50 58.69 60.98
C ARG A 8 8.73 58.22 59.75
N SER A 9 9.31 58.33 58.56
CA SER A 9 8.75 57.72 57.34
C SER A 9 9.33 56.31 57.18
N GLY A 10 8.51 55.30 57.48
CA GLY A 10 8.78 53.90 57.18
C GLY A 10 7.89 53.46 56.02
N ALA A 11 8.43 53.44 54.80
CA ALA A 11 7.72 52.88 53.64
C ALA A 11 8.74 52.32 52.63
N GLY A 12 8.86 51.00 52.55
CA GLY A 12 9.75 50.41 51.53
C GLY A 12 10.00 48.91 51.54
N LYS A 13 9.18 48.07 52.20
CA LYS A 13 9.45 46.61 52.23
C LYS A 13 8.42 45.73 51.48
N GLY A 14 7.23 46.26 51.17
CA GLY A 14 6.13 45.48 50.55
C GLY A 14 6.24 45.23 49.05
N ARG A 15 6.93 46.09 48.30
CA ARG A 15 7.02 46.00 46.83
C ARG A 15 8.02 44.95 46.33
N SER A 16 9.04 44.64 47.14
CA SER A 16 10.11 43.72 46.76
C SER A 16 9.67 42.27 46.72
N CYS A 17 8.78 41.86 47.63
CA CYS A 17 8.35 40.45 47.76
C CYS A 17 7.31 40.06 46.69
N TRP A 18 6.48 41.03 46.27
CA TRP A 18 5.50 40.83 45.21
C TRP A 18 6.16 40.62 43.85
N MET A 19 7.23 41.38 43.58
CA MET A 19 7.98 41.27 42.33
C MET A 19 8.64 39.89 42.19
N THR A 20 9.25 39.36 43.25
CA THR A 20 9.91 38.05 43.25
C THR A 20 8.95 36.88 43.06
N SER A 21 7.74 36.97 43.63
CA SER A 21 6.71 35.92 43.48
C SER A 21 6.16 35.86 42.05
N VAL A 22 5.97 37.02 41.41
CA VAL A 22 5.53 37.07 40.01
C VAL A 22 6.58 36.50 39.07
N THR A 23 7.87 36.82 39.29
CA THR A 23 8.96 36.27 38.47
C THR A 23 9.05 34.74 38.57
N LEU A 24 8.94 34.18 39.78
CA LEU A 24 8.93 32.73 40.00
C LEU A 24 7.75 32.04 39.31
N ALA A 25 6.54 32.61 39.40
CA ALA A 25 5.35 32.08 38.74
C ALA A 25 5.50 32.07 37.21
N VAL A 26 6.04 33.15 36.63
CA VAL A 26 6.31 33.23 35.18
C VAL A 26 7.36 32.20 34.76
N CYS A 27 8.44 32.02 35.52
CA CYS A 27 9.45 31.00 35.23
C CYS A 27 8.88 29.58 35.29
N VAL A 28 8.00 29.28 36.24
CA VAL A 28 7.33 27.97 36.35
C VAL A 28 6.39 27.75 35.16
N VAL A 29 5.60 28.74 34.77
CA VAL A 29 4.71 28.64 33.59
C VAL A 29 5.51 28.44 32.31
N LEU A 30 6.59 29.19 32.11
CA LEU A 30 7.47 29.04 30.95
C LEU A 30 8.15 27.66 30.91
N ALA A 31 8.67 27.18 32.05
CA ALA A 31 9.23 25.84 32.15
C ALA A 31 8.17 24.75 31.88
N SER A 32 6.95 24.93 32.38
CA SER A 32 5.82 24.02 32.13
C SER A 32 5.41 24.00 30.65
N CYS A 33 5.38 25.17 29.99
CA CYS A 33 5.12 25.27 28.55
C CYS A 33 6.25 24.64 27.71
N LEU A 34 7.51 24.79 28.13
CA LEU A 34 8.65 24.14 27.47
C LEU A 34 8.60 22.61 27.60
N ILE A 35 8.13 22.08 28.73
CA ILE A 35 7.94 20.64 28.92
C ILE A 35 6.72 20.13 28.13
N ALA A 36 5.64 20.90 28.05
CA ALA A 36 4.45 20.54 27.28
C ALA A 36 4.68 20.54 25.75
N GLY A 37 5.67 21.31 25.26
CA GLY A 37 6.05 21.35 23.84
C GLY A 37 7.01 20.25 23.38
N ALA A 38 7.52 19.39 24.28
CA ALA A 38 8.67 18.52 24.00
C ALA A 38 8.33 17.09 23.54
N VAL A 39 7.06 16.75 23.28
CA VAL A 39 6.71 15.50 22.58
C VAL A 39 5.72 15.78 21.46
N ALA A 40 6.07 16.70 20.57
CA ALA A 40 5.58 16.59 19.20
C ALA A 40 6.34 15.40 18.58
N GLU A 41 5.78 14.20 18.71
CA GLU A 41 6.24 13.07 17.89
C GLU A 41 6.08 13.49 16.42
N GLU A 42 7.20 13.59 15.71
CA GLU A 42 7.19 13.89 14.28
C GLU A 42 6.62 12.69 13.51
N CYS A 43 5.29 12.68 13.37
CA CYS A 43 4.55 11.76 12.53
C CYS A 43 4.82 12.05 11.05
N GLY A 44 6.00 11.65 10.59
CA GLY A 44 6.49 11.85 9.23
C GLY A 44 6.23 10.64 8.33
N GLN A 45 6.10 10.89 7.02
CA GLN A 45 6.07 9.82 6.01
C GLN A 45 7.31 8.93 6.08
N GLU A 46 8.47 9.48 6.46
CA GLU A 46 9.71 8.71 6.62
C GLU A 46 9.60 7.62 7.69
N GLU A 47 8.98 7.91 8.83
CA GLU A 47 8.76 6.92 9.90
C GLU A 47 7.87 5.79 9.41
N PHE A 48 6.80 6.13 8.70
CA PHE A 48 5.90 5.15 8.10
C PHE A 48 6.62 4.27 7.08
N THR A 49 7.40 4.85 6.16
CA THR A 49 8.19 4.12 5.17
C THR A 49 9.14 3.12 5.84
N LYS A 50 9.83 3.52 6.91
CA LYS A 50 10.69 2.59 7.70
C LYS A 50 9.91 1.44 8.32
N CYS A 51 8.66 1.67 8.75
CA CYS A 51 7.80 0.60 9.26
C CYS A 51 7.31 -0.35 8.15
N ALA A 52 7.12 0.17 6.93
CA ALA A 52 6.62 -0.58 5.78
C ALA A 52 7.72 -1.34 5.02
N GLU A 53 8.99 -0.95 5.14
CA GLU A 53 10.14 -1.59 4.48
C GLU A 53 10.17 -3.13 4.63
N PRO A 54 9.94 -3.73 5.82
CA PRO A 54 9.90 -5.20 5.94
C PRO A 54 8.75 -5.85 5.16
N LEU A 55 7.66 -5.09 4.93
CA LEU A 55 6.54 -5.54 4.12
C LEU A 55 6.83 -5.35 2.63
N GLU A 56 7.84 -4.58 2.22
CA GLU A 56 8.28 -4.47 0.81
C GLU A 56 8.78 -5.79 0.24
N MET A 57 9.25 -6.71 1.09
CA MET A 57 9.51 -8.09 0.71
C MET A 57 8.23 -8.86 0.32
N LEU A 58 7.06 -8.33 0.70
CA LEU A 58 5.72 -8.71 0.21
C LEU A 58 5.22 -7.83 -0.95
N HIS A 59 6.06 -7.00 -1.55
CA HIS A 59 5.75 -6.41 -2.85
C HIS A 59 6.39 -7.29 -3.92
N LEU A 60 5.64 -7.65 -4.97
CA LEU A 60 6.12 -8.44 -6.11
C LEU A 60 7.23 -7.67 -6.84
N THR A 61 8.45 -7.72 -6.30
CA THR A 61 9.62 -7.12 -6.92
C THR A 61 10.18 -8.07 -7.97
N SER A 62 11.16 -7.60 -8.73
CA SER A 62 11.85 -8.43 -9.73
C SER A 62 12.65 -9.60 -9.13
N GLU A 63 12.75 -9.68 -7.80
CA GLU A 63 13.28 -10.82 -7.04
C GLU A 63 12.16 -11.64 -6.38
N PHE A 64 10.92 -11.55 -6.89
CA PHE A 64 9.79 -12.32 -6.41
C PHE A 64 10.07 -13.82 -6.59
N SER A 65 10.57 -14.42 -5.51
CA SER A 65 10.39 -15.83 -5.24
C SER A 65 9.09 -15.97 -4.47
N ILE A 66 8.42 -17.11 -4.60
CA ILE A 66 7.25 -17.46 -3.77
C ILE A 66 7.62 -17.62 -2.26
N GLY A 67 8.84 -17.21 -1.88
CA GLY A 67 9.31 -16.95 -0.54
C GLY A 67 10.33 -17.99 -0.10
N ALA A 68 10.52 -18.11 1.22
CA ALA A 68 11.48 -19.01 1.82
C ALA A 68 11.25 -20.48 1.41
N ALA A 69 12.26 -21.12 0.82
CA ALA A 69 12.19 -22.52 0.42
C ALA A 69 12.19 -23.47 1.63
N LYS A 70 12.59 -22.97 2.81
CA LYS A 70 12.78 -23.74 4.04
C LYS A 70 12.14 -23.08 5.25
N LYS A 71 11.86 -23.91 6.27
CA LYS A 71 11.25 -23.46 7.52
C LYS A 71 12.09 -22.44 8.29
N ASP A 72 13.41 -22.61 8.35
CA ASP A 72 14.30 -21.69 9.07
C ASP A 72 14.40 -20.32 8.39
N GLU A 73 14.38 -20.31 7.06
CA GLU A 73 14.29 -19.09 6.25
C GLU A 73 12.93 -18.41 6.45
N LEU A 74 11.84 -19.19 6.50
CA LEU A 74 10.50 -18.69 6.76
C LEU A 74 10.39 -18.06 8.15
N ASP A 75 10.98 -18.68 9.17
CA ASP A 75 10.96 -18.16 10.54
C ASP A 75 11.69 -16.80 10.64
N LYS A 76 12.80 -16.62 9.90
CA LYS A 76 13.51 -15.33 9.79
C LYS A 76 12.67 -14.28 9.06
N LEU A 77 12.06 -14.64 7.94
CA LEU A 77 11.13 -13.77 7.21
C LEU A 77 9.99 -13.30 8.14
N CYS A 78 9.39 -14.24 8.85
CA CYS A 78 8.30 -13.98 9.78
C CYS A 78 8.70 -13.12 10.97
N HIS A 79 9.96 -13.14 11.40
CA HIS A 79 10.47 -12.22 12.40
C HIS A 79 10.42 -10.76 11.89
N GLU A 80 10.93 -10.50 10.69
CA GLU A 80 10.94 -9.15 10.09
C GLU A 80 9.53 -8.66 9.75
N LEU A 81 8.67 -9.51 9.18
CA LEU A 81 7.28 -9.16 8.89
C LEU A 81 6.51 -8.76 10.16
N ARG A 82 6.63 -9.53 11.24
CA ARG A 82 5.99 -9.22 12.53
C ARG A 82 6.53 -7.93 13.14
N LYS A 83 7.81 -7.63 12.95
CA LYS A 83 8.43 -6.37 13.40
C LYS A 83 7.83 -5.18 12.66
N GLY A 84 7.71 -5.25 11.32
CA GLY A 84 7.05 -4.24 10.50
C GLY A 84 5.60 -4.00 10.91
N VAL A 85 4.80 -5.08 11.04
CA VAL A 85 3.39 -4.98 11.49
C VAL A 85 3.27 -4.28 12.85
N ARG A 86 4.11 -4.63 13.83
CA ARG A 86 4.11 -3.95 15.14
C ARG A 86 4.49 -2.47 15.04
N CYS A 87 5.45 -2.13 14.18
CA CYS A 87 5.85 -0.74 13.91
C CYS A 87 4.66 0.07 13.37
N ILE A 88 4.01 -0.43 12.31
CA ILE A 88 2.82 0.20 11.71
C ILE A 88 1.68 0.34 12.73
N GLN A 89 1.43 -0.68 13.56
CA GLN A 89 0.43 -0.60 14.62
C GLN A 89 0.76 0.46 15.68
N SER A 90 2.04 0.67 15.98
CA SER A 90 2.46 1.74 16.90
C SER A 90 2.29 3.11 16.25
N TYR A 91 2.75 3.26 15.00
CA TYR A 91 2.61 4.49 14.22
C TYR A 91 1.14 4.92 14.13
N THR A 92 0.26 4.03 13.68
CA THR A 92 -1.18 4.32 13.54
C THR A 92 -1.87 4.66 14.87
N ARG A 93 -1.35 4.22 16.02
CA ARG A 93 -1.88 4.61 17.33
C ARG A 93 -1.47 6.01 17.77
N ARG A 94 -0.26 6.44 17.39
CA ARG A 94 0.32 7.72 17.80
C ARG A 94 -0.04 8.84 16.82
N CYS A 95 -0.10 8.51 15.53
CA CYS A 95 -0.10 9.47 14.44
C CYS A 95 -1.43 9.61 13.69
N MET A 96 -2.46 8.83 14.06
CA MET A 96 -3.76 8.87 13.41
C MET A 96 -4.88 9.01 14.42
N ASP A 97 -5.93 9.74 14.05
CA ASP A 97 -7.19 9.71 14.80
C ASP A 97 -7.92 8.37 14.63
N LEU A 98 -9.01 8.19 15.39
CA LEU A 98 -9.77 6.94 15.38
C LEU A 98 -10.34 6.59 13.99
N GLN A 99 -10.81 7.58 13.24
CA GLN A 99 -11.40 7.36 11.91
C GLN A 99 -10.31 7.00 10.89
N GLN A 100 -9.23 7.77 10.86
CA GLN A 100 -8.06 7.51 10.01
C GLN A 100 -7.48 6.12 10.28
N ARG A 101 -7.28 5.77 11.56
CA ARG A 101 -6.79 4.47 11.98
C ARG A 101 -7.73 3.34 11.57
N ASN A 102 -9.05 3.53 11.66
CA ASN A 102 -10.02 2.53 11.22
C ASN A 102 -9.98 2.32 9.70
N GLN A 103 -9.86 3.38 8.91
CA GLN A 103 -9.70 3.27 7.45
C GLN A 103 -8.38 2.58 7.09
N PHE A 104 -7.27 2.97 7.74
CA PHE A 104 -5.96 2.34 7.56
C PHE A 104 -6.00 0.85 7.91
N ASN A 105 -6.60 0.47 9.03
CA ASN A 105 -6.71 -0.92 9.44
C ASN A 105 -7.54 -1.77 8.48
N LYS A 106 -8.56 -1.19 7.83
CA LYS A 106 -9.31 -1.88 6.77
C LYS A 106 -8.41 -2.17 5.57
N LEU A 107 -7.62 -1.19 5.14
CA LEU A 107 -6.69 -1.33 4.02
C LEU A 107 -5.63 -2.41 4.29
N TYR A 108 -5.03 -2.39 5.49
CA TYR A 108 -3.97 -3.34 5.87
C TYR A 108 -4.50 -4.68 6.41
N HIS A 109 -5.82 -4.87 6.48
CA HIS A 109 -6.39 -6.09 7.05
C HIS A 109 -5.92 -7.34 6.29
N GLY A 110 -5.95 -7.30 4.95
CA GLY A 110 -5.53 -8.42 4.11
C GLY A 110 -4.06 -8.78 4.31
N THR A 111 -3.17 -7.80 4.30
CA THR A 111 -1.73 -8.01 4.57
C THR A 111 -1.48 -8.57 5.96
N ASN A 112 -2.14 -8.03 6.98
CA ASN A 112 -2.04 -8.56 8.34
C ASN A 112 -2.56 -9.99 8.45
N GLN A 113 -3.62 -10.34 7.73
CA GLN A 113 -4.16 -11.69 7.69
C GLN A 113 -3.19 -12.64 6.98
N PHE A 114 -2.66 -12.27 5.81
CA PHE A 114 -1.68 -13.06 5.08
C PHE A 114 -0.44 -13.36 5.93
N ILE A 115 0.13 -12.35 6.61
CA ILE A 115 1.28 -12.53 7.49
C ILE A 115 0.95 -13.51 8.63
N ARG A 116 -0.27 -13.46 9.19
CA ARG A 116 -0.69 -14.42 10.23
C ARG A 116 -0.80 -15.83 9.69
N ASP A 117 -1.46 -16.02 8.54
CA ASP A 117 -1.66 -17.32 7.91
C ASP A 117 -0.32 -17.97 7.53
N LEU A 118 0.62 -17.18 7.02
CA LEU A 118 1.96 -17.64 6.62
C LEU A 118 2.87 -17.93 7.83
N CYS A 119 2.83 -17.08 8.85
CA CYS A 119 3.82 -17.13 9.93
C CYS A 119 3.39 -17.91 11.17
N ASN A 120 2.10 -18.10 11.38
CA ASN A 120 1.61 -18.91 12.49
C ASN A 120 1.45 -20.35 12.01
N LYS A 121 1.78 -21.31 12.89
CA LYS A 121 1.56 -22.72 12.58
C LYS A 121 0.08 -22.98 12.33
N GLY A 122 -0.22 -23.60 11.20
CA GLY A 122 -1.57 -23.93 10.76
C GLY A 122 -1.56 -24.48 9.34
N GLU A 123 -2.74 -24.80 8.83
CA GLU A 123 -2.93 -25.45 7.52
C GLU A 123 -2.26 -24.69 6.38
N PHE A 124 -2.41 -23.36 6.33
CA PHE A 124 -1.82 -22.54 5.27
C PHE A 124 -0.28 -22.55 5.30
N GLN A 125 0.34 -22.44 6.48
CA GLN A 125 1.80 -22.55 6.62
C GLN A 125 2.31 -23.96 6.27
N GLU A 126 1.57 -25.00 6.65
CA GLU A 126 1.94 -26.38 6.35
C GLU A 126 1.89 -26.66 4.85
N GLU A 127 0.84 -26.20 4.17
CA GLU A 127 0.72 -26.31 2.71
C GLU A 127 1.77 -25.44 1.99
N TYR A 128 2.08 -24.25 2.52
CA TYR A 128 3.19 -23.42 2.05
C TYR A 128 4.52 -24.17 2.06
N LEU A 129 4.90 -24.74 3.21
CA LEU A 129 6.17 -25.45 3.36
C LEU A 129 6.22 -26.72 2.50
N LYS A 130 5.08 -27.38 2.26
CA LYS A 130 4.97 -28.52 1.36
C LYS A 130 5.28 -28.16 -0.10
N HIS A 131 4.86 -26.98 -0.56
CA HIS A 131 5.07 -26.52 -1.95
C HIS A 131 6.29 -25.62 -2.12
N ALA A 132 6.97 -25.24 -1.04
CA ALA A 132 8.19 -24.42 -1.08
C ALA A 132 9.29 -24.95 -2.03
N PRO A 133 9.50 -26.27 -2.23
CA PRO A 133 10.44 -26.76 -3.25
C PRO A 133 10.01 -26.42 -4.70
N CYS A 134 8.70 -26.40 -4.97
CA CYS A 134 8.19 -25.98 -6.27
C CYS A 134 8.48 -24.50 -6.52
N SER A 135 8.39 -23.67 -5.48
CA SER A 135 8.72 -22.23 -5.55
C SER A 135 10.13 -21.98 -6.09
N GLU A 136 11.10 -22.79 -5.67
CA GLU A 136 12.48 -22.70 -6.17
C GLU A 136 12.59 -23.22 -7.61
N MET A 137 11.95 -24.34 -7.94
CA MET A 137 11.96 -24.92 -9.30
C MET A 137 11.34 -23.99 -10.35
N ALA A 138 10.25 -23.31 -10.00
CA ALA A 138 9.49 -22.43 -10.88
C ALA A 138 9.86 -20.95 -10.71
N LYS A 139 10.92 -20.65 -9.96
CA LYS A 139 11.35 -19.28 -9.62
C LYS A 139 11.43 -18.36 -10.85
N ARG A 140 12.04 -18.81 -11.94
CA ARG A 140 12.23 -18.00 -13.16
C ARG A 140 10.90 -17.68 -13.84
N ASP A 141 9.97 -18.63 -13.89
CA ASP A 141 8.65 -18.40 -14.45
C ASP A 141 7.83 -17.44 -13.57
N PHE A 142 7.95 -17.54 -12.24
CA PHE A 142 7.32 -16.57 -11.33
C PHE A 142 7.91 -15.17 -11.46
N GLU A 143 9.22 -15.04 -11.66
CA GLU A 143 9.88 -13.75 -11.94
C GLU A 143 9.29 -13.10 -13.20
N VAL A 144 9.05 -13.87 -14.28
CA VAL A 144 8.40 -13.37 -15.50
C VAL A 144 7.00 -12.84 -15.21
N CYS A 145 6.18 -13.60 -14.47
CA CYS A 145 4.83 -13.17 -14.10
C CYS A 145 4.86 -11.89 -13.23
N ALA A 146 5.73 -11.83 -12.23
CA ALA A 146 5.85 -10.70 -11.32
C ALA A 146 6.37 -9.43 -11.99
N ASN A 147 7.29 -9.56 -12.95
CA ASN A 147 7.84 -8.41 -13.67
C ASN A 147 6.78 -7.67 -14.48
N ARG A 148 5.85 -8.40 -15.13
CA ARG A 148 4.75 -7.76 -15.86
C ARG A 148 3.84 -6.95 -14.95
N TYR A 149 3.52 -7.47 -13.76
CA TYR A 149 2.78 -6.73 -12.74
C TYR A 149 3.56 -5.49 -12.25
N LYS A 150 4.86 -5.63 -11.98
CA LYS A 150 5.73 -4.53 -11.55
C LYS A 150 5.76 -3.40 -12.57
N GLU A 151 5.86 -3.72 -13.85
CA GLU A 151 5.83 -2.74 -14.94
C GLU A 151 4.54 -1.92 -14.90
N THR A 152 3.37 -2.57 -14.80
CA THR A 152 2.08 -1.87 -14.64
C THR A 152 2.12 -0.87 -13.49
N MET A 153 2.62 -1.27 -12.31
CA MET A 153 2.66 -0.40 -11.13
C MET A 153 3.57 0.83 -11.31
N VAL A 154 4.61 0.73 -12.14
CA VAL A 154 5.49 1.87 -12.45
C VAL A 154 4.79 2.88 -13.36
N PHE A 155 4.03 2.42 -14.37
CA PHE A 155 3.32 3.30 -15.31
C PHE A 155 2.21 4.12 -14.64
N LEU A 156 1.64 3.65 -13.54
CA LEU A 156 0.54 4.31 -12.83
C LEU A 156 0.99 5.38 -11.83
N LYS A 157 2.28 5.69 -11.73
CA LYS A 157 2.77 6.75 -10.83
C LYS A 157 2.19 8.11 -11.26
N PRO A 158 1.46 8.82 -10.37
CA PRO A 158 0.81 10.07 -10.75
C PRO A 158 1.84 11.13 -11.15
N ASN A 159 1.66 11.70 -12.34
CA ASN A 159 2.43 12.84 -12.82
C ASN A 159 1.88 14.10 -12.14
N LYS A 160 2.72 14.90 -11.46
CA LYS A 160 2.31 16.07 -10.66
C LYS A 160 1.62 17.22 -11.43
N ASN A 161 1.31 17.04 -12.71
CA ASN A 161 0.92 18.11 -13.64
C ASN A 161 -0.51 17.98 -14.22
N GLN A 162 -1.36 17.06 -13.76
CA GLN A 162 -2.70 16.87 -14.35
C GLN A 162 -3.81 17.52 -13.49
N GLN A 163 -4.54 18.44 -14.13
CA GLN A 163 -5.61 19.28 -13.59
C GLN A 163 -6.88 18.52 -13.19
N GLU A 164 -7.53 19.02 -12.14
CA GLU A 164 -8.53 18.44 -11.23
C GLU A 164 -9.91 18.05 -11.81
N THR A 165 -10.11 17.95 -13.13
CA THR A 165 -11.44 17.62 -13.70
C THR A 165 -11.54 16.23 -14.35
N GLN A 166 -10.42 15.54 -14.58
CA GLN A 166 -10.38 14.16 -15.12
C GLN A 166 -10.06 13.08 -14.06
N GLU A 167 -9.86 13.45 -12.78
CA GLU A 167 -9.32 12.53 -11.76
C GLU A 167 -10.17 11.28 -11.50
N ASN A 168 -11.51 11.40 -11.49
CA ASN A 168 -12.36 10.27 -11.12
C ASN A 168 -12.41 9.16 -12.19
N VAL A 169 -12.38 9.53 -13.47
CA VAL A 169 -12.36 8.56 -14.58
C VAL A 169 -11.00 7.88 -14.63
N THR A 170 -9.91 8.65 -14.53
CA THR A 170 -8.54 8.12 -14.52
C THR A 170 -8.27 7.25 -13.30
N LEU A 171 -8.81 7.58 -12.11
CA LEU A 171 -8.66 6.74 -10.92
C LEU A 171 -9.34 5.38 -11.10
N ASN A 172 -10.55 5.34 -11.65
CA ASN A 172 -11.26 4.09 -11.89
C ASN A 172 -10.56 3.23 -12.95
N GLU A 173 -10.03 3.84 -14.00
CA GLU A 173 -9.19 3.18 -15.01
C GLU A 173 -7.90 2.63 -14.40
N ASN A 174 -7.23 3.38 -13.52
CA ASN A 174 -6.03 2.93 -12.82
C ASN A 174 -6.34 1.74 -11.91
N ILE A 175 -7.45 1.78 -11.15
CA ILE A 175 -7.90 0.66 -10.32
C ILE A 175 -8.15 -0.56 -11.20
N LYS A 176 -8.89 -0.41 -12.31
CA LYS A 176 -9.12 -1.49 -13.28
C LYS A 176 -7.81 -2.10 -13.76
N THR A 177 -6.86 -1.27 -14.21
CA THR A 177 -5.56 -1.72 -14.71
C THR A 177 -4.75 -2.48 -13.64
N ILE A 178 -4.76 -2.01 -12.39
CA ILE A 178 -4.11 -2.70 -11.25
C ILE A 178 -4.77 -4.07 -11.03
N CYS A 179 -6.09 -4.11 -10.88
CA CYS A 179 -6.82 -5.32 -10.56
C CYS A 179 -6.72 -6.37 -11.68
N CYS A 180 -6.75 -5.96 -12.94
CA CYS A 180 -6.56 -6.86 -14.07
C CYS A 180 -5.13 -7.40 -14.14
N SER A 181 -4.12 -6.58 -13.82
CA SER A 181 -2.73 -7.04 -13.74
C SER A 181 -2.52 -8.03 -12.58
N ILE A 182 -3.25 -7.89 -11.47
CA ILE A 182 -3.26 -8.88 -10.38
C ILE A 182 -3.84 -10.22 -10.86
N ASN A 183 -5.00 -10.19 -11.53
CA ASN A 183 -5.60 -11.41 -12.08
C ASN A 183 -4.64 -12.12 -13.03
N GLU A 184 -3.98 -11.37 -13.90
CA GLU A 184 -3.03 -11.91 -14.86
C GLU A 184 -1.81 -12.54 -14.18
N LEU A 185 -1.29 -11.90 -13.13
CA LEU A 185 -0.21 -12.44 -12.30
C LEU A 185 -0.60 -13.77 -11.65
N VAL A 186 -1.82 -13.85 -11.10
CA VAL A 186 -2.36 -15.06 -10.47
C VAL A 186 -2.47 -16.19 -11.50
N ASP A 187 -3.03 -15.91 -12.68
CA ASP A 187 -3.18 -16.90 -13.76
C ASP A 187 -1.83 -17.38 -14.31
N CYS A 188 -0.91 -16.46 -14.55
CA CYS A 188 0.44 -16.75 -15.02
C CYS A 188 1.17 -17.67 -14.04
N SER A 189 1.13 -17.33 -12.75
CA SER A 189 1.81 -18.10 -11.70
C SER A 189 1.18 -19.48 -11.52
N GLU A 190 -0.16 -19.59 -11.52
CA GLU A 190 -0.81 -20.90 -11.45
C GLU A 190 -0.39 -21.79 -12.64
N ASN A 191 -0.42 -21.25 -13.86
CA ASN A 191 -0.07 -22.00 -15.06
C ASN A 191 1.40 -22.47 -15.06
N ALA A 192 2.32 -21.62 -14.58
CA ALA A 192 3.72 -21.96 -14.40
C ALA A 192 3.89 -23.12 -13.41
N ALA A 193 3.28 -23.02 -12.22
CA ALA A 193 3.31 -24.06 -11.21
C ALA A 193 2.69 -25.38 -11.74
N ARG A 194 1.59 -25.30 -12.49
CA ARG A 194 0.94 -26.48 -13.08
C ARG A 194 1.86 -27.22 -14.03
N LYS A 195 2.57 -26.48 -14.89
CA LYS A 195 3.49 -27.03 -15.88
C LYS A 195 4.72 -27.68 -15.23
N ILE A 196 5.22 -27.12 -14.15
CA ILE A 196 6.51 -27.51 -13.54
C ILE A 196 6.31 -28.55 -12.43
N CYS A 197 5.25 -28.42 -11.63
CA CYS A 197 5.05 -29.15 -10.37
C CYS A 197 3.72 -29.92 -10.30
N GLY A 198 2.78 -29.67 -11.21
CA GLY A 198 1.48 -30.34 -11.26
C GLY A 198 0.34 -29.56 -10.60
N ASN A 199 -0.86 -30.17 -10.61
CA ASN A 199 -2.11 -29.49 -10.27
C ASN A 199 -2.23 -29.06 -8.80
N ASP A 200 -1.73 -29.85 -7.86
CA ASP A 200 -1.83 -29.53 -6.42
C ASP A 200 -1.01 -28.27 -6.09
N ALA A 201 0.22 -28.20 -6.61
CA ALA A 201 1.08 -27.03 -6.48
C ALA A 201 0.51 -25.81 -7.20
N ALA A 202 -0.13 -26.01 -8.36
CA ALA A 202 -0.82 -24.95 -9.08
C ALA A 202 -1.95 -24.34 -8.23
N LYS A 203 -2.83 -25.16 -7.67
CA LYS A 203 -3.95 -24.70 -6.85
C LYS A 203 -3.46 -23.87 -5.65
N PHE A 204 -2.43 -24.36 -4.96
CA PHE A 204 -1.85 -23.63 -3.84
C PHE A 204 -1.16 -22.33 -4.30
N THR A 205 -0.45 -22.35 -5.43
CA THR A 205 0.19 -21.16 -6.01
C THR A 205 -0.83 -20.08 -6.32
N ARG A 206 -2.00 -20.46 -6.88
CA ARG A 206 -3.11 -19.53 -7.12
C ARG A 206 -3.56 -18.85 -5.83
N GLU A 207 -3.82 -19.64 -4.79
CA GLU A 207 -4.25 -19.10 -3.48
C GLU A 207 -3.19 -18.19 -2.86
N LEU A 208 -1.92 -18.59 -2.94
CA LEU A 208 -0.80 -17.83 -2.38
C LEU A 208 -0.61 -16.48 -3.08
N VAL A 209 -0.56 -16.48 -4.42
CA VAL A 209 -0.38 -15.26 -5.20
C VAL A 209 -1.60 -14.36 -5.11
N ASP A 210 -2.81 -14.91 -5.06
CA ASP A 210 -4.05 -14.14 -4.85
C ASP A 210 -4.07 -13.45 -3.48
N LYS A 211 -3.85 -14.20 -2.40
CA LYS A 211 -3.78 -13.64 -1.03
C LYS A 211 -2.73 -12.54 -0.93
N TYR A 212 -1.60 -12.71 -1.60
CA TYR A 212 -0.50 -11.76 -1.61
C TYR A 212 -0.86 -10.49 -2.38
N ALA A 213 -1.22 -10.62 -3.66
CA ALA A 213 -1.40 -9.51 -4.59
C ALA A 213 -2.64 -8.67 -4.24
N ASN A 214 -3.68 -9.32 -3.70
CA ASN A 214 -4.88 -8.64 -3.23
C ASN A 214 -4.78 -8.16 -1.77
N SER A 215 -3.66 -8.39 -1.06
CA SER A 215 -3.57 -8.12 0.39
C SER A 215 -3.87 -6.66 0.78
N LEU A 216 -3.49 -5.69 -0.06
CA LEU A 216 -3.77 -4.26 0.10
C LEU A 216 -4.90 -3.75 -0.81
N THR A 217 -5.15 -4.42 -1.92
CA THR A 217 -6.10 -3.97 -2.95
C THR A 217 -7.46 -4.66 -2.87
N LYS A 218 -7.65 -5.61 -1.95
CA LYS A 218 -8.86 -6.44 -1.83
C LYS A 218 -10.16 -5.63 -1.93
N ILE A 219 -10.25 -4.51 -1.22
CA ILE A 219 -11.46 -3.66 -1.19
C ILE A 219 -11.75 -3.02 -2.56
N TYR A 220 -10.72 -2.76 -3.36
CA TYR A 220 -10.83 -2.13 -4.67
C TYR A 220 -10.96 -3.14 -5.80
N CYS A 221 -10.40 -4.34 -5.65
CA CYS A 221 -10.36 -5.35 -6.70
C CYS A 221 -11.45 -6.42 -6.61
N GLU A 222 -12.24 -6.44 -5.54
CA GLU A 222 -13.26 -7.48 -5.29
C GLU A 222 -14.23 -7.67 -6.47
N ASP A 223 -14.67 -6.58 -7.10
CA ASP A 223 -15.58 -6.65 -8.26
C ASP A 223 -14.90 -7.23 -9.51
N PHE A 224 -13.62 -6.90 -9.73
CA PHE A 224 -12.84 -7.41 -10.87
C PHE A 224 -12.45 -8.88 -10.72
N THR A 225 -12.33 -9.38 -9.49
CA THR A 225 -12.13 -10.81 -9.21
C THR A 225 -13.40 -11.62 -9.50
N ARG A 226 -14.58 -11.04 -9.23
CA ARG A 226 -15.87 -11.69 -9.48
C ARG A 226 -16.28 -11.66 -10.96
N HIS A 227 -15.82 -10.64 -11.68
CA HIS A 227 -16.19 -10.34 -13.06
C HIS A 227 -14.94 -10.22 -13.96
N PRO A 228 -14.23 -11.32 -14.26
CA PRO A 228 -13.01 -11.30 -15.07
C PRO A 228 -13.23 -10.79 -16.50
N GLU A 229 -14.47 -10.79 -17.00
CA GLU A 229 -14.87 -10.17 -18.26
C GLU A 229 -14.56 -8.68 -18.32
N ILE A 230 -14.57 -7.96 -17.19
CA ILE A 230 -14.24 -6.53 -17.13
C ILE A 230 -12.80 -6.29 -17.59
N CYS A 231 -11.91 -7.26 -17.37
CA CYS A 231 -10.51 -7.22 -17.77
C CYS A 231 -10.28 -7.60 -19.25
N ARG A 232 -11.31 -8.02 -19.99
CA ARG A 232 -11.19 -8.37 -21.42
C ARG A 232 -11.32 -7.17 -22.36
N ASP A 233 -11.70 -6.00 -21.86
CA ASP A 233 -11.80 -4.78 -22.69
C ASP A 233 -10.41 -4.13 -22.82
N GLY A 234 -9.59 -4.67 -23.71
CA GLY A 234 -8.23 -4.22 -23.96
C GLY A 234 -7.62 -4.78 -25.23
N GLU A 235 -8.43 -5.10 -26.25
CA GLU A 235 -7.92 -5.27 -27.61
C GLU A 235 -7.57 -3.85 -28.11
N GLY A 236 -6.29 -3.51 -27.98
CA GLY A 236 -5.75 -2.25 -28.49
C GLY A 236 -6.15 -2.07 -29.94
N ASP A 237 -6.87 -0.98 -30.18
CA ASP A 237 -7.18 -0.43 -31.48
C ASP A 237 -5.85 -0.09 -32.17
N GLY A 238 -5.33 -1.04 -32.96
CA GLY A 238 -3.94 -0.94 -33.40
C GLY A 238 -3.41 -2.10 -34.23
N ALA A 239 -4.23 -2.73 -35.10
CA ALA A 239 -3.79 -3.32 -36.38
C ALA A 239 -4.86 -4.25 -36.99
N THR A 240 -5.95 -3.71 -37.55
CA THR A 240 -6.61 -4.30 -38.74
C THR A 240 -7.46 -3.25 -39.48
N THR A 241 -6.86 -2.13 -39.90
CA THR A 241 -7.46 -1.26 -40.92
C THR A 241 -6.71 -1.40 -42.24
N LEU A 242 -6.53 -2.64 -42.70
CA LEU A 242 -6.10 -2.95 -44.06
C LEU A 242 -6.67 -4.31 -44.49
N LEU A 243 -7.99 -4.42 -44.66
CA LEU A 243 -8.64 -5.23 -45.71
C LEU A 243 -10.18 -5.18 -45.62
N ARG A 244 -10.82 -4.02 -45.80
CA ARG A 244 -12.26 -4.00 -46.12
C ARG A 244 -12.71 -2.83 -46.98
N SER A 245 -11.94 -2.52 -48.03
CA SER A 245 -12.30 -1.51 -49.03
C SER A 245 -12.20 -2.04 -50.47
N SER A 246 -12.72 -3.24 -50.74
CA SER A 246 -12.84 -3.78 -52.11
C SER A 246 -14.26 -4.22 -52.52
N LEU A 247 -15.26 -4.15 -51.63
CA LEU A 247 -16.65 -4.49 -51.97
C LEU A 247 -17.53 -3.27 -52.34
N GLY A 248 -17.08 -2.04 -52.05
CA GLY A 248 -17.83 -0.81 -52.39
C GLY A 248 -17.64 -0.32 -53.84
N LEU A 249 -16.62 -0.80 -54.56
CA LEU A 249 -16.33 -0.38 -55.94
C LEU A 249 -16.98 -1.27 -57.01
N LEU A 250 -17.41 -2.48 -56.65
CA LEU A 250 -18.11 -3.37 -57.59
C LEU A 250 -19.63 -3.11 -57.63
N ALA A 251 -20.23 -2.58 -56.56
CA ALA A 251 -21.66 -2.28 -56.51
C ALA A 251 -22.04 -1.02 -57.31
N THR A 252 -21.12 -0.06 -57.50
CA THR A 252 -21.39 1.17 -58.26
C THR A 252 -21.24 0.99 -59.77
N LEU A 253 -20.42 0.05 -60.22
CA LEU A 253 -20.29 -0.31 -61.65
C LEU A 253 -21.47 -1.15 -62.17
N SER A 254 -22.10 -1.97 -61.33
CA SER A 254 -23.30 -2.74 -61.72
C SER A 254 -24.55 -1.87 -61.86
N MET A 255 -24.67 -0.77 -61.10
CA MET A 255 -25.82 0.15 -61.24
C MET A 255 -25.72 1.08 -62.44
N LEU A 256 -24.51 1.36 -62.95
CA LEU A 256 -24.32 2.18 -64.16
C LEU A 256 -24.52 1.40 -65.47
N LEU A 257 -24.50 0.07 -65.44
CA LEU A 257 -24.81 -0.80 -66.59
C LEU A 257 -26.30 -1.18 -66.69
N LEU A 258 -27.11 -0.86 -65.68
CA LEU A 258 -28.58 -1.07 -65.69
C LEU A 258 -29.37 0.21 -66.01
N VAL A 259 -28.70 1.35 -66.19
CA VAL A 259 -29.31 2.65 -66.56
C VAL A 259 -28.77 3.14 -67.92
N ARG A 260 -28.45 2.22 -68.83
CA ARG A 260 -28.18 2.56 -70.23
C ARG A 260 -28.80 1.55 -71.18
#